data_AF-A0A817LNA2-F1
#
_entry.id   AF-A0A817LNA2-F1
#
_cell.length_a   1.000
_cell.length_b   1.000
_cell.length_c   1.000
_cell.angle_alpha   90.00
_cell.angle_beta   90.00
_cell.angle_gamma   90.00
#
_symmetry.space_group_name_H-M   'P 1'
#
loop_
_entity.id
_entity.type
_entity.pdbx_description
1 polymer ?
#
loop_
_entity_poly.entity_id
_entity_poly.type
_entity_poly.pdbx_seq_one_letter_code
_entity_poly.pdbx_strand_id
1 'polypeptide(L)'
;MTLSVDKRYEIIFLSRHPMGPQLGVKAVAKAIKCAKSTVQYWLNRWKESKDLSDSKRIGRPRSTTKKVDQRISDLASTDNIATTRDIQRVLK
;
A
#
# COMPACT_ATOMS: atom_id res chain seq x y z
N MET A 1 -9.91 -0.96 -2.69
CA MET A 1 -9.52 0.44 -2.95
C MET A 1 -8.58 0.89 -1.83
N THR A 2 -7.33 1.23 -2.17
CA THR A 2 -6.37 1.77 -1.21
C THR A 2 -6.63 3.26 -1.02
N LEU A 3 -7.01 3.68 0.19
CA LEU A 3 -7.12 5.10 0.53
C LEU A 3 -5.71 5.70 0.52
N SER A 4 -5.49 6.86 -0.12
CA SER A 4 -4.18 7.55 -0.03
C SER A 4 -3.78 7.79 1.43
N VAL A 5 -2.48 7.80 1.72
CA VAL A 5 -1.95 8.04 3.06
C VAL A 5 -2.43 9.37 3.62
N ASP A 6 -2.48 10.43 2.80
CA ASP A 6 -2.94 11.77 3.20
C ASP A 6 -4.37 11.73 3.74
N LYS A 7 -5.26 11.02 3.04
CA LYS A 7 -6.66 10.84 3.44
C LYS A 7 -6.78 10.03 4.74
N ARG A 8 -5.84 9.14 5.04
CA ARG A 8 -5.82 8.40 6.32
C ARG A 8 -5.50 9.35 7.47
N TYR A 9 -4.51 10.21 7.29
CA TYR A 9 -4.19 11.26 8.29
C TYR A 9 -5.35 12.24 8.44
N GLU A 10 -6.02 12.60 7.35
CA GLU A 10 -7.22 13.44 7.38
C GLU A 10 -8.35 12.80 8.21
N ILE A 11 -8.55 11.46 8.13
CA ILE A 11 -9.50 10.74 9.01
C ILE A 11 -9.15 10.98 10.49
N ILE A 12 -7.88 10.86 10.85
CA ILE A 12 -7.42 11.03 12.25
C ILE A 12 -7.56 12.50 12.66
N PHE A 13 -7.20 13.43 11.79
CA PHE A 13 -7.34 14.86 12.02
C PHE A 13 -8.78 15.23 12.32
N LEU A 14 -9.71 14.80 11.48
CA LEU A 14 -11.13 15.14 11.63
C LEU A 14 -11.78 14.50 12.86
N SER A 15 -11.32 13.33 13.31
CA SER A 15 -12.01 12.56 14.36
C SER A 15 -11.35 12.62 15.74
N ARG A 16 -10.02 12.63 15.83
CA ARG A 16 -9.27 12.36 17.08
C ARG A 16 -8.21 13.40 17.42
N HIS A 17 -7.80 14.22 16.46
CA HIS A 17 -6.75 15.20 16.70
C HIS A 17 -7.27 16.36 17.58
N PRO A 18 -6.50 16.84 18.57
CA PRO A 18 -6.95 17.89 19.49
C PRO A 18 -7.26 19.22 18.79
N MET A 19 -6.53 19.54 17.72
CA MET A 19 -6.78 20.72 16.87
C MET A 19 -7.83 20.48 15.77
N GLY A 20 -8.45 19.30 15.76
CA GLY A 20 -9.44 18.90 14.77
C GLY A 20 -10.88 19.09 15.28
N PRO A 21 -11.88 19.06 14.37
CA PRO A 21 -13.30 19.27 14.69
C PRO A 21 -13.97 18.13 15.49
N GLN A 22 -13.24 17.09 15.89
CA GLN A 22 -13.73 15.92 16.66
C GLN A 22 -15.04 15.32 16.13
N LEU A 23 -15.12 15.16 14.81
CA LEU A 23 -16.30 14.67 14.12
C LEU A 23 -16.54 13.17 14.37
N GLY A 24 -17.82 12.80 14.42
CA GLY A 24 -18.24 11.41 14.45
C GLY A 24 -17.98 10.67 13.12
N VAL A 25 -17.88 9.35 13.19
CA VAL A 25 -17.52 8.46 12.06
C VAL A 25 -18.36 8.71 10.79
N LYS A 26 -19.67 8.98 10.94
CA LYS A 26 -20.57 9.25 9.81
C LYS A 26 -20.22 10.55 9.09
N ALA A 27 -19.85 11.60 9.83
CA ALA A 27 -19.50 12.91 9.27
C ALA A 27 -18.14 12.84 8.55
N VAL A 28 -17.16 12.16 9.14
CA VAL A 28 -15.84 11.92 8.53
C VAL A 28 -15.97 11.13 7.22
N ALA A 29 -16.77 10.06 7.23
CA ALA A 29 -17.03 9.26 6.03
C ALA A 29 -17.63 10.10 4.88
N LYS A 30 -18.54 11.02 5.21
CA LYS A 30 -19.14 11.95 4.24
C LYS A 30 -18.13 12.97 3.71
N ALA A 31 -17.27 13.52 4.58
CA ALA A 31 -16.25 14.50 4.19
C ALA A 31 -15.21 13.90 3.24
N ILE A 32 -14.70 12.72 3.56
CA ILE A 32 -13.63 12.05 2.80
C ILE A 32 -14.16 11.25 1.61
N LYS A 33 -15.49 11.08 1.52
CA LYS A 33 -16.21 10.28 0.52
C LYS A 33 -15.75 8.82 0.53
N CYS A 34 -15.73 8.21 1.72
CA CYS A 34 -15.35 6.80 1.91
C CYS A 34 -16.39 6.05 2.73
N ALA A 35 -16.29 4.72 2.76
CA ALA A 35 -17.16 3.89 3.58
C ALA A 35 -16.92 4.12 5.08
N LYS A 36 -17.97 4.00 5.90
CA LYS A 36 -17.88 4.10 7.37
C LYS A 36 -16.95 3.04 7.94
N SER A 37 -16.96 1.83 7.37
CA SER A 37 -16.05 0.74 7.73
C SER A 37 -14.58 1.10 7.53
N THR A 38 -14.26 1.84 6.45
CA THR A 38 -12.90 2.33 6.19
C THR A 38 -12.45 3.31 7.27
N VAL A 39 -13.32 4.26 7.65
CA VAL A 39 -13.03 5.20 8.76
C VAL A 39 -12.79 4.44 10.06
N GLN A 40 -13.67 3.51 10.41
CA GLN A 40 -13.55 2.72 11.64
C GLN A 40 -12.25 1.89 11.67
N TYR A 41 -11.90 1.26 10.54
CA TYR A 41 -10.68 0.49 10.40
C TYR A 41 -9.43 1.34 10.71
N TRP A 42 -9.32 2.53 10.11
CA TRP A 42 -8.18 3.41 10.34
C TRP A 42 -8.12 3.98 11.75
N LEU A 43 -9.27 4.28 12.35
CA LEU A 43 -9.34 4.70 13.76
C LEU A 43 -8.88 3.60 14.71
N ASN A 44 -9.29 2.36 14.48
CA ASN A 44 -8.86 1.20 15.28
C ASN A 44 -7.35 0.99 15.12
N ARG A 45 -6.84 1.00 13.89
CA ARG A 45 -5.41 0.84 13.62
C ARG A 45 -4.57 1.95 14.27
N TRP A 46 -5.05 3.20 14.23
CA TRP A 46 -4.38 4.33 14.90
C TRP A 46 -4.28 4.13 16.41
N LYS A 47 -5.32 3.54 17.03
CA LYS A 47 -5.31 3.21 18.46
C LYS A 47 -4.27 2.13 18.80
N GLU A 48 -4.04 1.18 17.91
CA GLU A 48 -3.13 0.05 18.11
C GLU A 48 -1.65 0.42 17.89
N SER A 49 -1.30 0.99 16.73
CA SER A 49 0.10 1.21 16.34
C SER A 49 0.48 2.67 16.14
N LYS A 50 -0.50 3.58 16.07
CA LYS A 50 -0.34 4.97 15.58
C LYS A 50 0.36 5.06 14.22
N ASP A 51 0.33 3.99 13.43
CA ASP A 51 0.92 3.94 12.10
C ASP A 51 -0.17 3.73 11.04
N LEU A 52 -0.23 4.65 10.09
CA LEU A 52 -1.18 4.65 8.97
C LEU A 52 -0.52 4.22 7.65
N SER A 53 0.74 3.81 7.67
CA SER A 53 1.46 3.29 6.51
C SER A 53 0.79 2.01 5.97
N ASP A 54 1.06 1.68 4.71
CA ASP A 54 0.60 0.40 4.19
C ASP A 54 1.27 -0.74 4.95
N SER A 55 0.47 -1.72 5.38
CA SER A 55 1.03 -2.92 5.98
C SER A 55 1.92 -3.60 4.94
N LYS A 56 3.05 -4.17 5.39
CA LYS A 56 3.88 -5.02 4.53
C LYS A 56 2.99 -6.06 3.85
N ARG A 57 3.28 -6.35 2.57
CA ARG A 57 2.50 -7.30 1.77
C ARG A 57 2.34 -8.61 2.56
N ILE A 58 1.10 -8.94 2.86
CA ILE A 58 0.74 -10.18 3.54
C ILE A 58 0.75 -11.28 2.47
N GLY A 59 1.55 -12.32 2.67
CA GLY A 59 1.69 -13.44 1.72
C GLY A 59 3.13 -13.94 1.57
N ARG A 60 3.33 -14.92 0.68
CA ARG A 60 4.66 -15.49 0.41
C ARG A 60 5.62 -14.38 -0.07
N PRO A 61 6.84 -14.29 0.48
CA PRO A 61 7.83 -13.35 0.00
C PRO A 61 8.11 -13.58 -1.49
N ARG A 62 8.41 -12.50 -2.24
CA ARG A 62 8.80 -12.64 -3.64
C ARG A 62 10.11 -13.41 -3.72
N SER A 63 10.19 -14.32 -4.69
CA SER A 63 11.45 -15.03 -4.99
C SER A 63 12.46 -14.14 -5.71
N THR A 64 12.01 -13.06 -6.34
CA THR A 64 12.84 -12.14 -7.12
C THR A 64 12.86 -10.75 -6.48
N THR A 65 13.96 -10.03 -6.71
CA THR A 65 14.09 -8.61 -6.34
C THR A 65 13.81 -7.73 -7.55
N LYS A 66 13.50 -6.44 -7.33
CA LYS A 66 13.28 -5.48 -8.43
C LYS A 66 14.44 -5.44 -9.43
N LYS A 67 15.68 -5.59 -8.95
CA LYS A 67 16.88 -5.60 -9.80
C LYS A 67 16.93 -6.85 -10.70
N VAL A 68 16.51 -8.00 -10.17
CA VAL A 68 16.43 -9.26 -10.93
C VAL A 68 15.31 -9.17 -11.96
N ASP A 69 14.14 -8.64 -11.57
CA ASP A 69 13.00 -8.44 -12.49
C ASP A 69 13.39 -7.52 -13.65
N GLN A 70 14.10 -6.42 -13.38
CA GLN A 70 14.57 -5.50 -14.42
C GLN A 70 15.55 -6.21 -15.36
N ARG A 71 16.51 -6.96 -14.81
CA ARG A 71 17.50 -7.69 -15.62
C ARG A 71 16.86 -8.78 -16.48
N ILE A 72 15.81 -9.45 -16.00
CA ILE A 72 15.00 -10.38 -16.80
C ILE A 72 14.37 -9.64 -17.99
N SER A 73 13.76 -8.47 -17.73
CA SER A 73 13.14 -7.65 -18.77
C SER A 73 14.15 -7.18 -19.81
N ASP A 74 15.33 -6.74 -19.38
CA ASP A 74 16.38 -6.23 -20.26
C ASP A 74 16.93 -7.36 -21.15
N LEU A 75 17.17 -8.55 -20.58
CA LEU A 75 17.65 -9.73 -21.32
C LEU A 75 16.62 -10.19 -22.37
N ALA A 76 15.35 -10.26 -21.99
CA ALA A 76 14.27 -10.65 -22.91
C ALA A 76 14.07 -9.62 -24.03
N SER A 77 14.30 -8.33 -23.75
CA SER A 77 14.18 -7.26 -24.75
C SER A 77 15.38 -7.22 -25.72
N THR A 78 16.57 -7.61 -25.24
CA THR A 78 17.80 -7.61 -26.04
C THR A 78 17.88 -8.83 -26.95
N ASP A 79 17.47 -10.00 -26.45
CA ASP A 79 17.46 -11.24 -27.20
C ASP A 79 16.05 -11.85 -27.21
N ASN A 80 15.29 -11.52 -28.26
CA ASN A 80 13.90 -11.96 -28.41
C ASN A 80 13.77 -13.47 -28.66
N ILE A 81 14.87 -14.20 -28.86
CA ILE A 81 14.88 -15.66 -29.06
C ILE A 81 15.30 -16.38 -27.78
N ALA A 82 15.87 -15.67 -26.80
CA ALA A 82 16.33 -16.25 -25.55
C ALA A 82 15.21 -16.98 -24.81
N THR A 83 15.46 -18.24 -24.45
CA THR A 83 14.50 -19.02 -23.69
C THR A 83 14.57 -18.67 -22.20
N THR A 84 13.55 -19.07 -21.44
CA THR A 84 13.54 -18.92 -19.98
C THR A 84 14.74 -19.58 -19.31
N ARG A 85 15.26 -20.69 -19.87
CA ARG A 85 16.45 -21.38 -19.35
C ARG A 85 17.73 -20.59 -19.61
N ASP A 86 17.83 -19.92 -20.75
CA ASP A 86 18.99 -19.10 -21.11
C ASP A 86 19.06 -17.87 -20.21
N ILE A 87 17.92 -17.19 -20.01
CA ILE A 87 17.80 -16.06 -19.08
C ILE A 87 18.15 -16.52 -17.65
N GLN A 88 17.66 -17.68 -17.21
CA GLN A 88 18.00 -18.22 -15.89
C GLN A 88 19.49 -18.53 -15.74
N ARG A 89 20.16 -19.01 -16.80
CA ARG A 89 21.61 -19.28 -16.80
C ARG A 89 22.43 -18.00 -16.62
N VAL A 90 21.99 -16.89 -17.22
CA VAL A 90 22.66 -15.57 -17.11
C VAL A 90 22.43 -14.90 -15.75
N LEU A 91 21.35 -15.26 -15.05
CA LEU A 91 20.97 -14.68 -13.76
C LEU A 91 21.55 -15.40 -12.53
N LYS A 92 22.03 -16.63 -12.69
CA LYS A 92 22.79 -17.36 -11.67
C LYS A 92 24.20 -16.80 -11.55
#